data_AF-A0AB39QZK1-F1
#
_entry.id   AF-A0AB39QZK1-F1
#
_cell.length_a   1.000
_cell.length_b   1.000
_cell.length_c   1.000
_cell.angle_alpha   90.00
_cell.angle_beta   90.00
_cell.angle_gamma   90.00
#
_symmetry.space_group_name_H-M   'P 1'
#
loop_
_entity.id
_entity.type
_entity.pdbx_description
1 polymer ?
#
loop_
_entity_poly.entity_id
_entity_poly.type
_entity_poly.pdbx_seq_one_letter_code
_entity_poly.pdbx_strand_id
1 'polypeptide(L)'
;MAIALMERVGIRVRVIPKPEYSEVDGVALVPGQQAVAANWVRVPGGALWAAGSTSARGDLRTYAAAFADAQGNDVLSGAADSASRLRALSGYLGLDWDWLASRCRSLGECGVAGLVRPRSRLLTVNALDETLLFLGKLTSDQ
;
A
#
# COMPACT_ATOMS: atom_id res chain seq x y z
N MET A 1 2.39 5.48 -3.96
CA MET A 1 2.04 4.50 -5.03
C MET A 1 1.80 3.09 -4.49
N ALA A 2 2.61 2.58 -3.55
CA ALA A 2 2.38 1.25 -2.96
C ALA A 2 0.95 1.04 -2.43
N ILE A 3 0.41 1.99 -1.65
CA ILE A 3 -0.96 1.89 -1.13
C ILE A 3 -2.01 1.91 -2.24
N ALA A 4 -1.83 2.75 -3.27
CA ALA A 4 -2.74 2.77 -4.42
C ALA A 4 -2.74 1.43 -5.18
N LEU A 5 -1.57 0.79 -5.32
CA LEU A 5 -1.47 -0.55 -5.90
C LEU A 5 -2.19 -1.59 -5.03
N MET A 6 -1.97 -1.56 -3.71
CA MET A 6 -2.65 -2.46 -2.76
C MET A 6 -4.17 -2.31 -2.85
N GLU A 7 -4.68 -1.08 -2.81
CA GLU A 7 -6.10 -0.78 -2.97
C GLU A 7 -6.65 -1.27 -4.32
N ARG A 8 -5.89 -1.08 -5.41
CA ARG A 8 -6.26 -1.57 -6.75
C ARG A 8 -6.44 -3.09 -6.79
N VAL A 9 -5.58 -3.84 -6.09
CA VAL A 9 -5.66 -5.31 -6.04
C VAL A 9 -6.56 -5.83 -4.92
N GLY A 10 -7.35 -4.95 -4.28
CA GLY A 10 -8.30 -5.32 -3.23
C GLY A 10 -7.68 -5.55 -1.85
N ILE A 11 -6.41 -5.17 -1.65
CA ILE A 11 -5.76 -5.20 -0.35
C ILE A 11 -6.08 -3.88 0.37
N ARG A 12 -6.90 -3.97 1.42
CA ARG A 12 -7.21 -2.83 2.28
C ARG A 12 -6.02 -2.49 3.17
N VAL A 13 -5.51 -1.27 3.04
CA VAL A 13 -4.39 -0.78 3.84
C VAL A 13 -4.89 -0.01 5.05
N ARG A 14 -4.14 -0.09 6.16
CA ARG A 14 -4.30 0.80 7.33
C ARG A 14 -3.06 1.65 7.45
N VAL A 15 -3.25 2.93 7.77
CA VAL A 15 -2.14 3.89 7.93
C VAL A 15 -2.19 4.41 9.35
N ILE A 16 -1.22 3.97 10.15
CA ILE A 16 -1.16 4.27 11.59
C ILE A 16 0.01 5.22 11.83
N PRO A 17 -0.22 6.48 12.24
CA PRO A 17 0.82 7.49 12.37
C PRO A 17 1.55 7.41 13.72
N LYS A 18 1.40 6.30 14.46
CA LYS A 18 2.00 6.11 15.78
C LYS A 18 3.37 5.42 15.67
N PRO A 19 4.44 6.01 16.24
CA PRO A 19 5.79 5.46 16.17
C PRO A 19 5.92 4.03 16.71
N GLU A 20 5.07 3.65 17.68
CA GLU A 20 5.02 2.32 18.29
C GLU A 20 4.82 1.19 17.25
N TYR A 21 4.16 1.47 16.13
CA TYR A 21 3.97 0.49 15.06
C TYR A 21 5.08 0.48 14.02
N SER A 22 6.12 1.33 14.16
CA SER A 22 7.25 1.31 13.23
C SER A 22 8.13 0.06 13.36
N GLU A 23 8.06 -0.63 14.51
CA GLU A 23 8.75 -1.89 14.77
C GLU A 23 7.93 -3.12 14.34
N VAL A 24 6.65 -2.94 14.01
CA VAL A 24 5.79 -4.02 13.53
C VAL A 24 6.09 -4.25 12.05
N ASP A 25 6.39 -5.50 11.69
CA ASP A 25 6.57 -5.89 10.29
C ASP A 25 5.35 -5.49 9.45
N GLY A 26 5.59 -5.11 8.19
CA GLY A 26 4.52 -4.91 7.24
C GLY A 26 3.77 -6.22 7.02
N VAL A 27 2.53 -6.32 7.50
CA VAL A 27 1.76 -7.57 7.49
C VAL A 27 0.47 -7.41 6.72
N ALA A 28 0.22 -8.34 5.79
CA ALA A 28 -1.09 -8.58 5.22
C ALA A 28 -1.74 -9.77 5.92
N LEU A 29 -2.96 -9.58 6.44
CA LEU A 29 -3.66 -10.58 7.25
C LEU A 29 -5.00 -10.96 6.61
N VAL A 30 -5.19 -12.27 6.39
CA VAL A 30 -6.52 -12.88 6.23
C VAL A 30 -6.91 -13.44 7.62
N PRO A 31 -7.84 -12.79 8.34
CA PRO A 31 -8.12 -13.11 9.73
C PRO A 31 -8.40 -14.60 9.95
N GLY A 32 -7.66 -15.21 10.89
CA GLY A 32 -7.81 -16.61 11.25
C GLY A 32 -7.30 -17.64 10.22
N GLN A 33 -6.79 -17.21 9.07
CA GLN A 33 -6.34 -18.11 8.00
C GLN A 33 -4.85 -18.01 7.73
N GLN A 34 -4.36 -16.81 7.40
CA GLN A 34 -2.99 -16.63 6.93
C GLN A 34 -2.52 -15.20 7.17
N ALA A 35 -1.25 -15.06 7.52
CA ALA A 35 -0.53 -13.79 7.51
C ALA A 35 0.64 -13.89 6.53
N VAL A 36 0.90 -12.80 5.82
CA VAL A 36 2.12 -12.58 5.05
C VAL A 36 2.82 -11.38 5.66
N ALA A 37 3.98 -11.61 6.27
CA ALA A 37 4.84 -10.56 6.80
C ALA A 37 5.96 -10.30 5.78
N ALA A 38 6.19 -9.03 5.48
CA ALA A 38 7.25 -8.64 4.56
C ALA A 38 7.95 -7.38 5.06
N ASN A 39 9.28 -7.45 5.15
CA ASN A 39 10.08 -6.36 5.66
C ASN A 39 11.47 -6.30 4.99
N TRP A 40 12.09 -5.13 5.04
CA TRP A 40 13.48 -4.93 4.66
C TRP A 40 14.40 -5.27 5.83
N VAL A 41 15.10 -6.39 5.72
CA VAL A 41 16.07 -6.83 6.73
C VAL A 41 17.43 -6.26 6.39
N ARG A 42 18.08 -5.62 7.37
CA ARG A 42 19.45 -5.10 7.23
C ARG A 42 20.43 -6.27 7.11
N VAL A 43 21.29 -6.23 6.10
CA VAL A 43 22.35 -7.22 5.86
C VAL A 43 23.69 -6.50 5.59
N PRO A 44 24.85 -7.15 5.80
CA PRO A 44 26.12 -6.56 5.40
C PRO A 44 26.09 -6.13 3.92
N GLY A 45 26.40 -4.86 3.64
CA GLY A 45 26.38 -4.32 2.29
C GLY A 45 25.02 -3.84 1.77
N GLY A 46 23.94 -3.87 2.56
CA GLY A 46 22.66 -3.28 2.15
C GLY A 46 21.43 -3.71 2.96
N ALA A 47 20.32 -3.91 2.25
CA ALA A 47 19.08 -4.44 2.80
C ALA A 47 18.52 -5.50 1.86
N LEU A 48 17.95 -6.56 2.44
CA LEU A 48 17.30 -7.64 1.72
C LEU A 48 15.79 -7.61 1.99
N TRP A 49 14.98 -7.74 0.94
CA TRP A 49 13.55 -7.94 1.11
C TRP A 49 13.29 -9.38 1.55
N ALA A 50 12.76 -9.55 2.76
CA ALA A 50 12.33 -10.84 3.27
C ALA A 50 10.81 -10.85 3.36
N ALA A 51 10.18 -11.85 2.75
CA ALA A 51 8.75 -12.08 2.85
C ALA A 51 8.52 -13.53 3.27
N GLY A 52 7.65 -13.72 4.27
CA GLY A 52 7.27 -15.03 4.78
C GLY A 52 5.76 -15.09 5.00
N SER A 53 5.22 -16.30 4.99
CA SER A 53 3.82 -16.55 5.35
C SER A 53 3.73 -17.49 6.55
N THR A 54 2.69 -17.30 7.36
CA THR A 54 2.37 -18.16 8.50
C THR A 54 0.87 -18.40 8.56
N SER A 55 0.49 -19.60 8.98
CA SER A 55 -0.87 -19.99 9.36
C SER A 55 -0.93 -20.44 10.83
N ALA A 56 0.15 -20.24 11.59
CA ALA A 56 0.21 -20.63 12.99
C ALA A 56 -0.77 -19.78 13.81
N ARG A 57 -1.67 -20.44 14.55
CA ARG A 57 -2.74 -19.75 15.31
C ARG A 57 -2.21 -18.71 16.31
N GLY A 58 -1.03 -18.92 16.88
CA GLY A 58 -0.38 -17.96 17.77
C GLY A 58 -0.10 -16.64 17.05
N ASP A 59 0.65 -16.71 15.96
CA ASP A 59 0.99 -15.56 15.11
C ASP A 59 -0.25 -14.84 14.59
N LEU A 60 -1.23 -15.59 14.08
CA LEU A 60 -2.48 -15.02 13.56
C LEU A 60 -3.24 -14.23 14.63
N ARG A 61 -3.26 -14.70 15.89
CA ARG A 61 -3.87 -13.95 17.00
C ARG A 61 -3.07 -12.70 17.34
N THR A 62 -1.74 -12.78 17.35
CA THR A 62 -0.87 -11.62 17.60
C THR A 62 -1.12 -10.52 16.56
N TYR A 63 -1.13 -10.87 15.27
CA TYR A 63 -1.43 -9.90 14.22
C TYR A 63 -2.86 -9.37 14.31
N ALA A 64 -3.85 -10.22 14.58
CA ALA A 64 -5.23 -9.76 14.76
C ALA A 64 -5.36 -8.76 15.93
N ALA A 65 -4.65 -8.98 17.04
CA ALA A 65 -4.62 -8.07 18.17
C ALA A 65 -3.98 -6.72 17.81
N ALA A 66 -2.84 -6.74 17.11
CA ALA A 66 -2.18 -5.52 16.64
C ALA A 66 -3.08 -4.72 15.67
N PHE A 67 -3.78 -5.40 14.76
CA PHE A 67 -4.77 -4.77 13.89
C PHE A 67 -5.93 -4.16 14.70
N ALA A 68 -6.49 -4.89 15.66
CA ALA A 68 -7.60 -4.39 16.47
C ALA A 68 -7.21 -3.14 17.27
N ASP A 69 -6.04 -3.17 17.92
CA ASP A 69 -5.47 -2.05 18.68
C ASP A 69 -5.24 -0.81 17.80
N ALA A 70 -4.70 -1.02 16.59
CA ALA A 70 -4.44 0.05 15.65
C ALA A 70 -5.69 0.72 15.06
N GLN A 71 -6.86 0.08 15.12
CA GLN A 71 -8.07 0.52 14.40
C GLN A 71 -8.51 1.94 14.76
N GLY A 72 -8.39 2.33 16.04
CA GLY A 72 -8.77 3.68 16.50
C GLY A 72 -7.87 4.80 16.01
N ASN A 73 -6.71 4.47 15.42
CA ASN A 73 -5.68 5.41 14.99
C ASN A 73 -5.45 5.38 13.48
N ASP A 74 -6.29 4.67 12.73
CA ASP A 74 -6.18 4.59 11.27
C ASP A 74 -6.62 5.90 10.61
N VAL A 75 -5.68 6.52 9.90
CA VAL A 75 -5.92 7.72 9.09
C VAL A 75 -7.01 7.49 8.04
N LEU A 76 -7.14 6.25 7.56
CA LEU A 76 -8.09 5.89 6.51
C LEU A 76 -9.44 5.41 7.08
N SER A 77 -9.66 5.56 8.39
CA SER A 77 -10.90 5.18 9.05
C SER A 77 -12.10 5.94 8.47
N GLY A 78 -13.25 5.25 8.39
CA GLY A 78 -14.50 5.83 7.88
C GLY A 78 -14.65 5.89 6.35
N ALA A 79 -13.58 5.71 5.58
CA ALA A 79 -13.67 5.70 4.11
C ALA A 79 -14.16 4.35 3.55
N ALA A 80 -15.31 4.39 2.88
CA ALA A 80 -16.03 3.20 2.40
C ALA A 80 -15.35 2.52 1.20
N ASP A 81 -14.90 3.30 0.22
CA ASP A 81 -14.29 2.82 -1.02
C ASP A 81 -12.82 3.25 -1.17
N SER A 82 -12.15 2.71 -2.19
CA SER A 82 -10.74 3.00 -2.47
C SER A 82 -10.51 4.47 -2.82
N ALA A 83 -11.48 5.16 -3.46
CA ALA A 83 -11.34 6.56 -3.80
C ALA A 83 -11.29 7.44 -2.55
N SER A 84 -12.23 7.22 -1.64
CA SER A 84 -12.33 7.89 -0.35
C SER A 84 -11.08 7.63 0.51
N ARG A 85 -10.58 6.38 0.53
CA ARG A 85 -9.34 6.04 1.26
C ARG A 85 -8.12 6.74 0.66
N LEU A 86 -7.96 6.72 -0.66
CA LEU A 86 -6.82 7.37 -1.30
C LEU A 86 -6.86 8.89 -1.20
N ARG A 87 -8.05 9.50 -1.18
CA ARG A 87 -8.23 10.93 -0.92
C ARG A 87 -7.94 11.30 0.55
N ALA A 88 -8.35 10.46 1.50
CA ALA A 88 -7.96 10.65 2.90
C ALA A 88 -6.44 10.54 3.08
N LEU A 89 -5.80 9.57 2.40
CA LEU A 89 -4.35 9.43 2.38
C LEU A 89 -3.66 10.64 1.78
N SER A 90 -4.16 11.20 0.68
CA SER A 90 -3.58 12.41 0.08
C SER A 90 -3.66 13.59 1.03
N GLY A 91 -4.80 13.77 1.70
CA GLY A 91 -4.99 14.79 2.74
C GLY A 91 -3.99 14.63 3.89
N TYR A 92 -3.80 13.41 4.39
CA TYR A 92 -2.81 13.13 5.43
C TYR A 92 -1.37 13.41 5.01
N LEU A 93 -1.03 13.12 3.75
CA LEU A 93 0.30 13.39 3.19
C LEU A 93 0.50 14.85 2.76
N GLY A 94 -0.52 15.71 2.88
CA GLY A 94 -0.47 17.09 2.41
C GLY A 94 -0.38 17.23 0.88
N LEU A 95 -0.92 16.27 0.14
CA LEU A 95 -0.92 16.25 -1.32
C LEU A 95 -2.27 16.76 -1.86
N ASP A 96 -2.21 17.67 -2.82
CA ASP A 96 -3.39 18.12 -3.56
C ASP A 96 -3.98 16.97 -4.38
N TRP A 97 -5.26 16.67 -4.15
CA TRP A 97 -5.92 15.50 -4.74
C TRP A 97 -6.10 15.64 -6.25
N ASP A 98 -6.57 16.79 -6.72
CA ASP A 98 -6.91 16.99 -8.12
C ASP A 98 -5.65 17.01 -8.98
N TRP A 99 -4.60 17.67 -8.50
CA TRP A 99 -3.27 17.60 -9.10
C TRP A 99 -2.75 16.17 -9.12
N LEU A 100 -2.79 15.45 -7.99
CA LEU A 100 -2.28 14.08 -7.90
C LEU A 100 -2.98 13.17 -8.92
N ALA A 101 -4.31 13.18 -8.93
CA ALA A 101 -5.09 12.33 -9.82
C ALA A 101 -4.94 12.72 -11.30
N SER A 102 -4.90 14.02 -11.61
CA SER A 102 -4.63 14.49 -12.98
C SER A 102 -3.25 14.05 -13.46
N ARG A 103 -2.22 14.20 -12.62
CA ARG A 103 -0.85 13.75 -12.94
C ARG A 103 -0.76 12.24 -13.09
N CYS A 104 -1.43 11.48 -12.24
CA CYS A 104 -1.49 10.02 -12.37
C CYS A 104 -2.20 9.59 -13.65
N ARG A 105 -3.28 10.26 -14.06
CA ARG A 105 -3.94 10.00 -15.35
C ARG A 105 -2.97 10.23 -16.51
N SER A 106 -2.35 11.42 -16.60
CA SER A 106 -1.42 11.72 -17.69
C SER A 106 -0.23 10.77 -17.75
N LEU A 107 0.37 10.44 -16.60
CA LEU A 107 1.49 9.50 -16.56
C LEU A 107 1.07 8.08 -16.93
N GLY A 108 -0.12 7.64 -16.51
CA GLY A 108 -0.66 6.34 -16.87
C GLY A 108 -1.01 6.21 -18.36
N GLU A 109 -1.47 7.29 -18.99
CA GLU A 109 -1.75 7.35 -20.44
C GLU A 109 -0.47 7.38 -21.27
N CYS A 110 0.56 8.10 -20.81
CA CYS A 110 1.86 8.14 -21.48
C CYS A 110 2.69 6.86 -21.27
N GLY A 111 2.51 6.19 -20.13
CA GLY A 111 3.34 5.07 -19.67
C GLY A 111 4.69 5.51 -19.08
N VAL A 112 5.19 4.78 -18.09
CA VAL A 112 6.41 5.12 -17.34
C VAL A 112 7.67 4.39 -17.79
N ALA A 113 7.60 3.58 -18.86
CA ALA A 113 8.73 2.81 -19.35
C ALA A 113 9.96 3.66 -19.75
N GLY A 114 9.75 4.92 -20.17
CA GLY A 114 10.82 5.87 -20.45
C GLY A 114 11.37 6.60 -19.21
N LEU A 115 10.69 6.53 -18.07
CA LEU A 115 11.03 7.23 -16.83
C LEU A 115 11.67 6.30 -15.79
N VAL A 116 11.28 5.03 -15.80
CA VAL A 116 11.74 4.02 -14.85
C VAL A 116 12.60 3.00 -15.59
N ARG A 117 13.78 2.70 -15.05
CA ARG A 117 14.68 1.68 -15.60
C ARG A 117 14.77 0.48 -14.65
N PRO A 118 13.99 -0.60 -14.88
CA PRO A 118 14.07 -1.79 -14.06
C PRO A 118 15.51 -2.34 -14.06
N ARG A 119 16.03 -2.68 -12.88
CA ARG A 119 17.39 -3.26 -12.75
C ARG A 119 17.42 -4.76 -13.07
N SER A 120 16.27 -5.37 -13.31
CA SER A 120 16.12 -6.78 -13.68
C SER A 120 15.18 -6.90 -14.88
N ARG A 121 15.48 -7.83 -15.78
CA ARG A 121 14.65 -8.15 -16.95
C ARG A 121 13.35 -8.89 -16.57
N LEU A 122 13.25 -9.38 -15.34
CA LEU A 122 12.05 -10.04 -14.80
C LEU A 122 11.06 -9.04 -14.18
N LEU A 123 11.43 -7.76 -14.07
CA LEU A 123 10.58 -6.71 -13.54
C LEU A 123 9.95 -5.93 -14.69
N THR A 124 8.62 -5.79 -14.64
CA THR A 124 7.85 -4.96 -15.57
C THR A 124 7.34 -3.71 -14.87
N VAL A 125 6.98 -2.69 -15.65
CA VAL A 125 6.38 -1.45 -15.12
C VAL A 125 4.85 -1.43 -15.27
N ASN A 126 4.25 -2.46 -15.86
CA ASN A 126 2.81 -2.50 -16.14
C ASN A 126 1.96 -2.28 -14.89
N ALA A 127 2.33 -2.91 -13.76
CA ALA A 127 1.59 -2.73 -12.51
C ALA A 127 1.62 -1.26 -12.02
N LEU A 128 2.69 -0.53 -12.31
CA LEU A 128 2.80 0.90 -12.00
C LEU A 128 1.91 1.72 -12.95
N ASP A 129 1.98 1.49 -14.26
CA ASP A 129 1.12 2.16 -15.25
C ASP A 129 -0.38 1.95 -14.94
N GLU A 130 -0.77 0.71 -14.64
CA GLU A 130 -2.13 0.37 -14.27
C GLU A 130 -2.57 1.02 -12.96
N THR A 131 -1.66 1.17 -11.99
CA THR A 131 -1.94 1.86 -10.71
C THR A 131 -2.11 3.36 -10.92
N LEU A 132 -1.31 3.96 -11.80
CA LEU A 132 -1.42 5.37 -12.17
C LEU A 132 -2.76 5.64 -12.87
N LEU A 133 -3.13 4.79 -13.85
CA LEU A 133 -4.43 4.86 -14.50
C LEU A 133 -5.59 4.64 -13.53
N PHE A 134 -5.47 3.68 -12.61
CA PHE A 134 -6.47 3.44 -11.57
C PHE A 134 -6.72 4.71 -10.76
N LEU A 135 -5.67 5.32 -10.19
CA LEU A 135 -5.81 6.55 -9.41
C LEU A 135 -6.34 7.70 -10.28
N GLY A 136 -5.85 7.83 -11.51
CA GLY A 136 -6.31 8.84 -12.46
C GLY A 136 -7.80 8.77 -12.77
N LYS A 137 -8.42 7.58 -12.76
CA LYS A 137 -9.86 7.39 -12.99
C LYS A 137 -10.74 7.77 -11.79
N LEU A 138 -10.19 7.85 -10.58
CA LEU A 138 -10.95 8.17 -9.36
C LEU A 138 -11.40 9.64 -9.26
N THR A 139 -11.01 10.50 -10.22
CA THR A 139 -11.54 11.86 -10.36
C THR A 139 -12.74 11.96 -11.28
N SER A 140 -13.10 10.87 -11.97
CA SER A 140 -14.19 10.88 -12.96
C SER A 140 -15.57 10.58 -12.36
N ASP A 141 -15.67 10.22 -11.08
CA ASP A 141 -16.93 9.88 -10.38
C ASP A 141 -17.48 11.07 -9.54
N GLN A 142 -17.50 12.28 -10.12
CA GLN A 142 -18.29 13.40 -9.59
C GLN A 142 -19.50 13.68 -10.48
#